data_AF-A0A970MNB0-F1
#
_entry.id   AF-A0A970MNB0-F1
#
_cell.length_a   1.000
_cell.length_b   1.000
_cell.length_c   1.000
_cell.angle_alpha   90.00
_cell.angle_beta   90.00
_cell.angle_gamma   90.00
#
_symmetry.space_group_name_H-M   'P 1'
#
loop_
_entity.id
_entity.type
_entity.pdbx_description
1 polymer ?
#
loop_
_entity_poly.entity_id
_entity_poly.type
_entity_poly.pdbx_seq_one_letter_code
_entity_poly.pdbx_strand_id
1 'polypeptide(L)'
;MGSFSIPEEYLGEFVASQERIQSVVKRLAKEMFYSIDYYSKVPVLLCLREGAAPFHRDLIDELRKLSFDFESAWLKTRHYYRGTEGSGEVKVISYEGPELTDRLVIIVEDIIDSSATIVRVCNYLDEERVARRNICTFLFKERPENIEWRDTGLNGYRHLPEVRHVGLFIEPLFVVGYGLDYREFGRSGKEIRVLTPAGQAWVDQQVAQQNQKR
;
A
#
# COMPACT_ATOMS: atom_id res chain seq x y z
N MET A 1 1.73 25.82 -11.72
CA MET A 1 1.18 24.69 -10.95
C MET A 1 1.79 24.75 -9.57
N GLY A 2 0.99 24.72 -8.50
CA GLY A 2 1.53 24.70 -7.14
C GLY A 2 2.34 23.43 -6.91
N SER A 3 3.45 23.53 -6.19
CA SER A 3 4.22 22.34 -5.81
C SER A 3 3.43 21.51 -4.81
N PHE A 4 3.21 20.23 -5.08
CA PHE A 4 2.63 19.27 -4.13
C PHE A 4 3.66 18.76 -3.11
N SER A 5 4.81 19.43 -2.99
CA SER A 5 5.84 19.15 -1.99
C SER A 5 5.46 19.72 -0.63
N ILE A 6 5.72 18.97 0.43
CA ILE A 6 5.58 19.43 1.82
C ILE A 6 6.96 19.96 2.28
N PRO A 7 7.04 21.20 2.80
CA PRO A 7 8.28 21.74 3.35
C PRO A 7 8.88 20.90 4.49
N GLU A 8 10.21 20.91 4.60
CA GLU A 8 10.99 20.09 5.55
C GLU A 8 10.57 20.33 7.01
N GLU A 9 10.26 21.57 7.37
CA GLU A 9 9.84 21.97 8.73
C GLU A 9 8.51 21.34 9.18
N TYR A 10 7.72 20.82 8.23
CA TYR A 10 6.46 20.14 8.49
C TYR A 10 6.59 18.61 8.55
N LEU A 11 7.79 18.08 8.27
CA LEU A 11 8.09 16.66 8.31
C LEU A 11 8.79 16.30 9.63
N GLY A 12 8.31 15.23 10.25
CA GLY A 12 8.87 14.68 11.48
C GLY A 12 9.97 13.66 11.22
N GLU A 13 10.08 12.70 12.13
CA GLU A 13 11.12 11.66 12.09
C GLU A 13 11.04 10.77 10.83
N PHE A 14 12.18 10.15 10.53
CA PHE A 14 12.27 9.13 9.48
C PHE A 14 11.61 7.84 9.92
N VAL A 15 10.66 7.37 9.14
CA VAL A 15 10.14 5.99 9.23
C VAL A 15 11.00 5.06 8.38
N ALA A 16 11.37 5.50 7.17
CA ALA A 16 12.33 4.80 6.34
C ALA A 16 13.13 5.77 5.46
N SER A 17 14.46 5.73 5.56
CA SER A 17 15.34 6.39 4.59
C SER A 17 15.29 5.70 3.23
N GLN A 18 15.82 6.34 2.20
CA GLN A 18 15.89 5.74 0.86
C GLN A 18 16.67 4.41 0.88
N GLU A 19 17.76 4.31 1.64
CA GLU A 19 18.55 3.08 1.78
C GLU A 19 17.76 1.98 2.50
N ARG A 20 16.98 2.35 3.54
CA ARG A 20 16.12 1.41 4.25
C ARG A 20 14.99 0.90 3.35
N ILE A 21 14.41 1.77 2.52
CA ILE A 21 13.40 1.37 1.54
C ILE A 21 13.98 0.33 0.59
N GLN A 22 15.13 0.62 -0.02
CA GLN A 22 15.77 -0.30 -0.96
C GLN A 22 16.16 -1.63 -0.32
N SER A 23 16.62 -1.63 0.94
CA SER A 23 16.95 -2.87 1.65
C SER A 23 15.71 -3.70 1.96
N VAL A 24 14.59 -3.07 2.33
CA VAL A 24 13.30 -3.74 2.56
C VAL A 24 12.76 -4.34 1.27
N VAL A 25 12.75 -3.59 0.16
CA VAL A 25 12.27 -4.11 -1.13
C VAL A 25 13.08 -5.32 -1.58
N LYS A 26 14.41 -5.27 -1.45
CA LYS A 26 15.29 -6.41 -1.74
C LYS A 26 14.99 -7.64 -0.88
N ARG A 27 14.71 -7.43 0.42
CA ARG A 27 14.31 -8.49 1.33
C ARG A 27 13.00 -9.13 0.87
N LEU A 28 11.97 -8.33 0.59
CA LEU A 28 10.66 -8.81 0.15
C LEU A 28 10.75 -9.58 -1.18
N ALA A 29 11.51 -9.07 -2.16
CA ALA A 29 11.71 -9.76 -3.42
C ALA A 29 12.34 -11.16 -3.23
N LYS A 30 13.32 -11.28 -2.32
CA LYS A 30 13.93 -12.57 -1.96
C LYS A 30 12.94 -13.49 -1.23
N GLU A 31 12.17 -12.97 -0.30
CA GLU A 31 11.13 -13.74 0.42
C GLU A 31 10.08 -14.30 -0.54
N MET A 32 9.64 -13.49 -1.51
CA MET A 32 8.75 -13.94 -2.58
C MET A 32 9.43 -15.00 -3.47
N PHE A 33 10.66 -14.75 -3.92
CA PHE A 33 11.39 -15.68 -4.79
C PHE A 33 11.58 -17.07 -4.16
N TYR A 34 11.92 -17.14 -2.87
CA TYR A 34 12.11 -18.41 -2.16
C TYR A 34 10.81 -19.02 -1.61
N SER A 35 9.67 -18.39 -1.82
CA SER A 35 8.39 -18.91 -1.34
C SER A 35 7.96 -20.14 -2.14
N ILE A 36 7.78 -21.27 -1.47
CA ILE A 36 7.26 -22.51 -2.08
C ILE A 36 5.86 -22.32 -2.69
N ASP A 37 5.08 -21.37 -2.16
CA ASP A 37 3.75 -21.05 -2.68
C ASP A 37 3.78 -20.52 -4.12
N TYR A 38 4.92 -19.97 -4.55
CA TYR A 38 5.11 -19.31 -5.84
C TYR A 38 5.98 -20.11 -6.81
N TYR A 39 6.52 -21.25 -6.37
CA TYR A 39 7.38 -22.08 -7.19
C TYR A 39 6.64 -22.57 -8.45
N SER A 40 7.26 -22.36 -9.62
CA SER A 40 6.71 -22.71 -10.95
C SER A 40 5.35 -22.08 -11.28
N LYS A 41 5.00 -20.95 -10.65
CA LYS A 41 3.80 -20.18 -10.97
C LYS A 41 4.18 -18.83 -11.58
N VAL A 42 3.28 -18.29 -12.40
CA VAL A 42 3.36 -16.91 -12.89
C VAL A 42 2.22 -16.11 -12.25
N PRO A 43 2.45 -15.53 -11.06
CA PRO A 43 1.44 -14.72 -10.39
C PRO A 43 1.17 -13.40 -11.12
N VAL A 44 -0.03 -12.86 -10.92
CA VAL A 44 -0.35 -11.47 -11.27
C VAL A 44 -0.05 -10.58 -10.06
N LEU A 45 0.91 -9.67 -10.20
CA LEU A 45 1.19 -8.64 -9.20
C LEU A 45 0.22 -7.46 -9.42
N LEU A 46 -0.79 -7.38 -8.56
CA LEU A 46 -1.84 -6.38 -8.62
C LEU A 46 -1.47 -5.16 -7.78
N CYS A 47 -0.96 -4.12 -8.42
CA CYS A 47 -0.63 -2.87 -7.74
C CYS A 47 -1.87 -2.02 -7.49
N LEU A 48 -2.06 -1.62 -6.23
CA LEU A 48 -3.12 -0.69 -5.83
C LEU A 48 -2.65 0.75 -6.03
N ARG A 49 -3.15 1.41 -7.08
CA ARG A 49 -2.79 2.79 -7.41
C ARG A 49 -3.56 3.80 -6.55
N GLU A 50 -3.00 4.98 -6.29
CA GLU A 50 -1.72 5.50 -6.82
C GLU A 50 -0.54 5.34 -5.85
N GLY A 51 -0.83 5.12 -4.56
CA GLY A 51 0.18 5.08 -3.50
C GLY A 51 1.21 3.98 -3.65
N ALA A 52 0.79 2.76 -4.02
CA ALA A 52 1.70 1.62 -4.15
C ALA A 52 2.59 1.66 -5.41
N ALA A 53 2.41 2.61 -6.34
CA ALA A 53 3.12 2.61 -7.62
C ALA A 53 4.65 2.68 -7.48
N PRO A 54 5.26 3.52 -6.60
CA PRO A 54 6.70 3.52 -6.39
C PRO A 54 7.21 2.21 -5.80
N PHE A 55 6.50 1.66 -4.81
CA PHE A 55 6.84 0.37 -4.21
C PHE A 55 6.78 -0.77 -5.23
N HIS A 56 5.69 -0.84 -6.01
CA HIS A 56 5.52 -1.85 -7.04
C HIS A 56 6.64 -1.80 -8.07
N ARG A 57 7.02 -0.61 -8.57
CA ARG A 57 8.13 -0.44 -9.51
C ARG A 57 9.44 -1.01 -8.96
N ASP A 58 9.79 -0.61 -7.74
CA ASP A 58 11.07 -1.06 -7.15
C ASP A 58 11.02 -2.58 -6.87
N LEU A 59 9.88 -3.11 -6.44
CA LEU A 59 9.69 -4.55 -6.20
C LEU A 59 9.83 -5.38 -7.48
N ILE A 60 9.18 -4.97 -8.59
CA ILE A 60 9.28 -5.71 -9.85
C ILE A 60 10.69 -5.68 -10.43
N ASP A 61 11.44 -4.59 -10.21
CA ASP A 61 12.84 -4.50 -10.65
C ASP A 61 13.74 -5.45 -9.85
N GLU A 62 13.53 -5.59 -8.54
CA GLU A 62 14.26 -6.58 -7.74
C GLU A 62 13.84 -8.03 -8.07
N LEU A 63 12.55 -8.29 -8.33
CA LEU A 63 12.07 -9.62 -8.75
C LEU A 63 12.65 -10.04 -10.11
N ARG A 64 12.76 -9.13 -11.07
CA ARG A 64 13.40 -9.39 -12.38
C ARG A 64 14.88 -9.76 -12.25
N LYS A 65 15.61 -9.14 -11.31
CA LYS A 65 17.02 -9.50 -11.04
C LYS A 65 17.18 -10.93 -10.51
N LEU A 66 16.12 -11.46 -9.89
CA LEU A 66 16.05 -12.84 -9.40
C LEU A 66 15.47 -13.80 -10.45
N SER A 67 15.14 -13.33 -11.65
CA SER A 67 14.44 -14.11 -12.67
C SER A 67 13.11 -14.69 -12.18
N PHE A 68 12.37 -13.93 -11.36
CA PHE A 68 11.02 -14.29 -10.95
C PHE A 68 10.03 -13.90 -12.04
N ASP A 69 9.28 -14.86 -12.58
CA ASP A 69 8.26 -14.63 -13.59
C ASP A 69 6.97 -14.08 -12.97
N PHE A 70 6.41 -13.02 -13.56
CA PHE A 70 5.14 -12.43 -13.13
C PHE A 70 4.48 -11.63 -14.27
N GLU A 71 3.19 -11.37 -14.12
CA GLU A 71 2.47 -10.35 -14.88
C GLU A 71 2.12 -9.18 -13.96
N SER A 72 2.04 -7.97 -14.51
CA SER A 72 1.62 -6.77 -13.74
C SER A 72 0.19 -6.40 -14.08
N ALA A 73 -0.57 -6.05 -13.04
CA ALA A 73 -1.90 -5.47 -13.15
C ALA A 73 -2.03 -4.26 -12.23
N TRP A 74 -3.02 -3.42 -12.50
CA TRP A 74 -3.29 -2.21 -11.74
C TRP A 74 -4.75 -2.15 -11.34
N LEU A 75 -5.00 -1.80 -10.08
CA LEU A 75 -6.33 -1.52 -9.56
C LEU A 75 -6.35 -0.12 -8.98
N LYS A 76 -7.36 0.67 -9.33
CA LYS A 76 -7.62 1.95 -8.67
C LYS A 76 -8.81 1.82 -7.75
N THR A 77 -8.63 2.15 -6.47
CA THR A 77 -9.74 2.26 -5.51
C THR A 77 -10.01 3.71 -5.15
N ARG A 78 -11.18 3.98 -4.59
CA ARG A 78 -11.51 5.27 -4.00
C ARG A 78 -12.25 5.09 -2.69
N HIS A 79 -11.80 5.82 -1.68
CA HIS A 79 -12.51 5.96 -0.41
C HIS A 79 -13.54 7.08 -0.53
N TYR A 80 -14.77 6.81 -0.11
CA TYR A 80 -15.79 7.84 0.07
C TYR A 80 -15.95 8.16 1.56
N TYR A 81 -15.29 9.23 2.01
CA TYR A 81 -15.54 9.79 3.34
C TYR A 81 -16.79 10.68 3.28
N ARG A 82 -17.89 10.28 3.94
CA ARG A 82 -19.04 11.15 4.19
C ARG A 82 -19.07 11.59 5.66
N GLY A 83 -18.66 12.83 5.95
CA GLY A 83 -18.81 13.44 7.28
C GLY A 83 -17.90 12.86 8.38
N THR A 84 -18.14 13.28 9.62
CA THR A 84 -17.35 12.94 10.84
C THR A 84 -17.58 11.51 11.35
N GLU A 85 -18.50 10.75 10.75
CA GLU A 85 -18.82 9.37 11.10
C GLU A 85 -18.98 8.51 9.82
N GLY A 86 -18.05 8.69 8.87
CA GLY A 86 -18.17 8.12 7.53
C GLY A 86 -18.27 6.60 7.51
N SER A 87 -19.30 6.09 6.83
CA SER A 87 -19.57 4.67 6.56
C SER A 87 -18.54 3.94 5.68
N GLY A 88 -17.33 4.50 5.51
CA GLY A 88 -16.12 3.81 5.04
C GLY A 88 -16.19 3.03 3.71
N GLU A 89 -17.08 3.36 2.78
CA GLU A 89 -17.23 2.56 1.55
C GLU A 89 -16.02 2.77 0.61
N VAL A 90 -15.31 1.68 0.33
CA VAL A 90 -14.25 1.63 -0.70
C VAL A 90 -14.86 1.08 -1.99
N LYS A 91 -14.63 1.76 -3.12
CA LYS A 91 -15.04 1.26 -4.44
C LYS A 91 -13.84 1.00 -5.33
N VAL A 92 -13.91 -0.08 -6.09
CA VAL A 92 -13.03 -0.32 -7.24
C VAL A 92 -13.50 0.59 -8.37
N ILE A 93 -12.57 1.38 -8.91
CA ILE A 93 -12.82 2.37 -9.96
C ILE A 93 -12.42 1.85 -11.33
N SER A 94 -11.27 1.19 -11.41
CA SER A 94 -10.77 0.59 -12.64
C SER A 94 -9.81 -0.56 -12.36
N TYR A 95 -9.75 -1.47 -13.32
CA TYR A 95 -8.80 -2.56 -13.41
C TYR A 95 -8.11 -2.53 -14.78
N GLU A 96 -6.80 -2.69 -14.80
CA GLU A 96 -5.98 -2.76 -16.02
C GLU A 96 -4.98 -3.91 -15.88
N GLY A 97 -5.16 -4.99 -16.64
CA GLY A 97 -4.30 -6.17 -16.56
C GLY A 97 -4.85 -7.37 -17.33
N PRO A 98 -4.22 -8.55 -17.17
CA PRO A 98 -4.68 -9.81 -17.75
C PRO A 98 -5.98 -10.31 -17.10
N GLU A 99 -6.57 -11.37 -17.64
CA GLU A 99 -7.68 -12.07 -16.97
C GLU A 99 -7.22 -12.69 -15.64
N LEU A 100 -8.06 -12.57 -14.61
CA LEU A 100 -7.76 -12.98 -13.22
C LEU A 100 -8.33 -14.35 -12.83
N THR A 101 -9.31 -14.88 -13.58
CA THR A 101 -9.95 -16.16 -13.32
C THR A 101 -8.92 -17.28 -13.13
N ASP A 102 -9.04 -18.05 -12.05
CA ASP A 102 -8.15 -19.18 -11.71
C ASP A 102 -6.65 -18.81 -11.57
N ARG A 103 -6.32 -17.51 -11.46
CA ARG A 103 -4.94 -17.04 -11.27
C ARG A 103 -4.53 -16.98 -9.80
N LEU A 104 -3.22 -17.07 -9.57
CA LEU A 104 -2.60 -16.60 -8.33
C LEU A 104 -2.38 -15.09 -8.45
N VAL A 105 -3.00 -14.31 -7.57
CA VAL A 105 -2.86 -12.86 -7.51
C VAL A 105 -2.10 -12.46 -6.24
N ILE A 106 -1.14 -11.54 -6.37
CA ILE A 106 -0.43 -10.95 -5.24
C ILE A 106 -0.74 -9.45 -5.25
N ILE A 107 -1.54 -9.01 -4.28
CA ILE A 107 -1.87 -7.60 -4.06
C ILE A 107 -0.60 -6.90 -3.58
N VAL A 108 -0.24 -5.79 -4.21
CA VAL A 108 0.90 -4.93 -3.85
C VAL A 108 0.34 -3.58 -3.36
N GLU A 109 0.46 -3.35 -2.05
CA GLU A 109 -0.07 -2.18 -1.34
C GLU A 109 1.08 -1.38 -0.69
N ASP A 110 1.01 -0.05 -0.68
CA ASP A 110 1.96 0.80 0.05
C ASP A 110 1.77 0.73 1.56
N ILE A 111 0.52 0.78 2.04
CA ILE A 111 0.22 0.76 3.47
C ILE A 111 -1.10 0.08 3.84
N ILE A 112 -1.04 -0.84 4.81
CA ILE A 112 -2.24 -1.32 5.50
C ILE A 112 -2.44 -0.48 6.77
N ASP A 113 -3.49 0.35 6.76
CA ASP A 113 -3.92 1.17 7.91
C ASP A 113 -5.11 0.53 8.66
N SER A 114 -6.35 0.72 8.20
CA SER A 114 -7.56 0.14 8.80
C SER A 114 -8.00 -1.18 8.15
N SER A 115 -7.26 -1.68 7.17
CA SER A 115 -7.58 -2.84 6.30
C SER A 115 -8.83 -2.74 5.41
N ALA A 116 -9.64 -1.68 5.51
CA ALA A 116 -10.87 -1.53 4.74
C ALA A 116 -10.66 -1.65 3.21
N THR A 117 -9.57 -1.07 2.70
CA THR A 117 -9.17 -1.19 1.28
C THR A 117 -8.92 -2.63 0.90
N ILE A 118 -8.08 -3.32 1.68
CA ILE A 118 -7.68 -4.70 1.42
C ILE A 118 -8.90 -5.62 1.46
N VAL A 119 -9.79 -5.47 2.43
CA VAL A 119 -11.04 -6.26 2.50
C VAL A 119 -11.89 -6.05 1.24
N ARG A 120 -12.04 -4.80 0.76
CA ARG A 120 -12.79 -4.54 -0.47
C ARG A 120 -12.13 -5.17 -1.70
N VAL A 121 -10.81 -5.09 -1.80
CA VAL A 121 -10.04 -5.65 -2.91
C VAL A 121 -10.11 -7.17 -2.88
N CYS A 122 -10.02 -7.79 -1.70
CA CYS A 122 -10.27 -9.21 -1.51
C CYS A 122 -11.65 -9.61 -2.07
N ASN A 123 -12.72 -8.95 -1.66
CA ASN A 123 -14.07 -9.23 -2.17
C ASN A 123 -14.16 -9.08 -3.70
N TYR A 124 -13.51 -8.07 -4.27
CA TYR A 124 -13.41 -7.92 -5.72
C TYR A 124 -12.72 -9.12 -6.38
N LEU A 125 -11.61 -9.61 -5.81
CA LEU A 125 -10.90 -10.78 -6.36
C LEU A 125 -11.69 -12.09 -6.21
N ASP A 126 -12.55 -12.20 -5.20
CA ASP A 126 -13.49 -13.33 -5.07
C ASP A 126 -14.54 -13.30 -6.18
N GLU A 127 -15.06 -12.11 -6.51
CA GLU A 127 -15.99 -11.89 -7.63
C GLU A 127 -15.33 -12.26 -8.98
N GLU A 128 -14.04 -11.94 -9.14
CA GLU A 128 -13.20 -12.31 -10.30
C GLU A 128 -12.73 -13.78 -10.29
N ARG A 129 -13.10 -14.56 -9.27
CA ARG A 129 -12.80 -16.00 -9.16
C ARG A 129 -11.32 -16.35 -9.30
N VAL A 130 -10.46 -15.60 -8.62
CA VAL A 130 -9.02 -15.94 -8.55
C VAL A 130 -8.83 -17.29 -7.83
N ALA A 131 -7.87 -18.10 -8.26
CA ALA A 131 -7.57 -19.37 -7.59
C ALA A 131 -6.98 -19.15 -6.19
N ARG A 132 -6.18 -18.09 -6.03
CA ARG A 132 -5.59 -17.70 -4.74
C ARG A 132 -5.20 -16.22 -4.77
N ARG A 133 -5.35 -15.55 -3.64
CA ARG A 133 -4.79 -14.22 -3.42
C ARG A 133 -3.79 -14.25 -2.26
N ASN A 134 -2.71 -13.50 -2.39
CA ASN A 134 -1.78 -13.16 -1.32
C ASN A 134 -1.59 -11.64 -1.31
N ILE A 135 -1.05 -11.07 -0.23
CA ILE A 135 -0.83 -9.63 -0.05
C ILE A 135 0.62 -9.40 0.32
N CYS A 136 1.22 -8.42 -0.35
CA CYS A 136 2.52 -7.83 -0.09
C CYS A 136 2.32 -6.34 0.18
N THR A 137 2.65 -5.90 1.40
CA THR A 137 2.52 -4.49 1.77
C THR A 137 3.85 -3.91 2.24
N PHE A 138 4.13 -2.66 1.89
CA PHE A 138 5.36 -2.01 2.35
C PHE A 138 5.25 -1.61 3.82
N LEU A 139 4.18 -0.95 4.24
CA LEU A 139 3.93 -0.56 5.63
C LEU A 139 2.71 -1.27 6.23
N PHE A 140 2.81 -1.62 7.50
CA PHE A 140 1.70 -2.15 8.28
C PHE A 140 1.58 -1.38 9.58
N LYS A 141 0.46 -0.67 9.79
CA LYS A 141 0.23 0.08 11.02
C LYS A 141 -0.27 -0.85 12.13
N GLU A 142 0.48 -0.91 13.22
CA GLU A 142 0.10 -1.63 14.43
C GLU A 142 -0.90 -0.79 15.23
N ARG A 143 -2.19 -1.01 14.98
CA ARG A 143 -3.30 -0.41 15.74
C ARG A 143 -3.94 -1.43 16.68
N PRO A 144 -4.60 -1.04 17.79
CA PRO A 144 -5.38 -1.96 18.61
C PRO A 144 -6.38 -2.82 17.82
N GLU A 145 -7.10 -2.20 16.87
CA GLU A 145 -8.03 -2.87 15.96
C GLU A 145 -7.33 -3.89 15.04
N ASN A 146 -6.01 -3.72 14.90
CA ASN A 146 -5.08 -4.55 14.15
C ASN A 146 -4.20 -5.46 15.05
N ILE A 147 -4.22 -5.28 16.38
CA ILE A 147 -3.32 -5.94 17.34
C ILE A 147 -3.96 -7.22 17.90
N GLU A 148 -5.30 -7.31 17.92
CA GLU A 148 -6.01 -8.59 18.11
C GLU A 148 -5.55 -9.67 17.09
N TRP A 149 -4.86 -9.24 16.03
CA TRP A 149 -4.30 -10.09 15.00
C TRP A 149 -2.99 -10.81 15.38
N ARG A 150 -2.34 -10.47 16.51
CA ARG A 150 -0.97 -10.90 16.86
C ARG A 150 -0.88 -12.12 17.80
N ASP A 151 -1.92 -12.41 18.58
CA ASP A 151 -1.87 -13.37 19.72
C ASP A 151 -2.23 -14.84 19.37
N THR A 152 -2.23 -15.20 18.10
CA THR A 152 -2.89 -16.43 17.62
C THR A 152 -1.97 -17.36 16.80
N GLY A 153 -0.65 -17.12 16.86
CA GLY A 153 0.29 -17.80 15.98
C GLY A 153 -0.04 -17.49 14.51
N LEU A 154 0.44 -18.29 13.57
CA LEU A 154 0.08 -18.18 12.14
C LEU A 154 -1.44 -18.34 11.84
N ASN A 155 -2.34 -18.26 12.83
CA ASN A 155 -3.78 -18.43 12.72
C ASN A 155 -4.61 -17.60 13.71
N GLY A 156 -4.65 -16.28 13.53
CA GLY A 156 -5.77 -15.49 14.07
C GLY A 156 -5.68 -13.99 13.88
N TYR A 157 -5.34 -13.61 12.65
CA TYR A 157 -6.34 -12.91 11.86
C TYR A 157 -7.38 -13.96 11.46
N ARG A 158 -8.62 -13.89 11.97
CA ARG A 158 -9.68 -14.70 11.36
C ARG A 158 -10.03 -14.21 9.94
N HIS A 159 -9.46 -13.09 9.49
CA HIS A 159 -9.94 -12.34 8.33
C HIS A 159 -8.93 -11.94 7.25
N LEU A 160 -7.60 -12.13 7.39
CA LEU A 160 -6.65 -11.93 6.27
C LEU A 160 -5.37 -12.82 6.33
N PRO A 161 -5.48 -14.18 6.35
CA PRO A 161 -4.31 -15.09 6.21
C PRO A 161 -3.47 -14.88 4.94
N GLU A 162 -3.93 -14.03 4.03
CA GLU A 162 -3.30 -13.72 2.77
C GLU A 162 -2.15 -12.72 2.88
N VAL A 163 -1.98 -11.97 3.99
CA VAL A 163 -0.81 -11.10 4.21
C VAL A 163 0.44 -11.95 4.44
N ARG A 164 1.21 -12.15 3.37
CA ARG A 164 2.41 -13.02 3.37
C ARG A 164 3.70 -12.25 3.49
N HIS A 165 3.73 -11.00 3.02
CA HIS A 165 4.95 -10.22 2.89
C HIS A 165 4.71 -8.82 3.45
N VAL A 166 5.41 -8.48 4.54
CA VAL A 166 5.31 -7.16 5.19
C VAL A 166 6.69 -6.51 5.20
N GLY A 167 6.78 -5.30 4.66
CA GLY A 167 8.01 -4.52 4.61
C GLY A 167 8.44 -4.01 5.98
N LEU A 168 7.58 -3.24 6.64
CA LEU A 168 7.82 -2.64 7.94
C LEU A 168 6.53 -2.60 8.75
N PHE A 169 6.61 -2.99 10.02
CA PHE A 169 5.60 -2.66 11.02
C PHE A 169 5.91 -1.28 11.60
N ILE A 170 4.89 -0.44 11.71
CA ILE A 170 5.03 0.94 12.19
C ILE A 170 3.93 1.27 13.19
N GLU A 171 4.21 2.23 14.08
CA GLU A 171 3.19 2.86 14.91
C GLU A 171 2.14 3.56 14.04
N PRO A 172 0.93 3.82 14.58
CA PRO A 172 -0.19 4.39 13.82
C PRO A 172 -0.04 5.91 13.58
N LEU A 173 1.12 6.32 13.09
CA LEU A 173 1.49 7.68 12.73
C LEU A 173 0.99 8.01 11.31
N PHE A 174 0.78 9.29 11.02
CA PHE A 174 0.54 9.73 9.64
C PHE A 174 1.89 9.89 8.92
N VAL A 175 2.03 9.29 7.74
CA VAL A 175 3.28 9.25 6.98
C VAL A 175 3.08 9.67 5.53
N VAL A 176 4.11 10.26 4.94
CA VAL A 176 4.14 10.72 3.55
C VAL A 176 5.48 10.38 2.90
N GLY A 177 5.50 10.43 1.57
CA GLY A 177 6.68 10.08 0.77
C GLY A 177 6.67 8.65 0.28
N TYR A 178 7.51 8.36 -0.71
CA TYR A 178 7.58 7.07 -1.39
C TYR A 178 6.22 6.57 -1.90
N GLY A 179 5.41 7.48 -2.47
CA GLY A 179 4.07 7.17 -2.92
C GLY A 179 2.97 7.50 -1.91
N LEU A 180 3.28 7.60 -0.63
CA LEU A 180 2.31 7.99 0.41
C LEU A 180 2.05 9.50 0.36
N ASP A 181 0.79 9.90 0.59
CA ASP A 181 0.38 11.30 0.50
C ASP A 181 -0.59 11.71 1.61
N TYR A 182 -0.70 13.03 1.79
CA TYR A 182 -1.83 13.67 2.46
C TYR A 182 -2.50 14.63 1.49
N ARG A 183 -3.70 14.29 1.01
CA ARG A 183 -4.46 15.11 0.04
C ARG A 183 -3.65 15.43 -1.23
N GLU A 184 -2.96 14.44 -1.78
CA GLU A 184 -2.02 14.51 -2.91
C GLU A 184 -0.67 15.18 -2.63
N PHE A 185 -0.45 15.73 -1.43
CA PHE A 185 0.84 16.32 -1.06
C PHE A 185 1.81 15.27 -0.48
N GLY A 186 3.08 15.40 -0.82
CA GLY A 186 4.17 14.60 -0.26
C GLY A 186 4.53 13.33 -1.04
N ARG A 187 3.73 12.92 -2.03
CA ARG A 187 3.92 11.67 -2.81
C ARG A 187 5.34 11.49 -3.37
N SER A 188 5.97 12.58 -3.80
CA SER A 188 7.28 12.60 -4.47
C SER A 188 8.49 12.49 -3.55
N GLY A 189 8.30 12.47 -2.22
CA GLY A 189 9.40 12.25 -1.27
C GLY A 189 10.14 10.93 -1.56
N LYS A 190 11.47 10.93 -1.44
CA LYS A 190 12.30 9.72 -1.66
C LYS A 190 12.40 8.82 -0.42
N GLU A 191 11.89 9.32 0.70
CA GLU A 191 11.96 8.74 2.03
C GLU A 191 10.53 8.74 2.58
N ILE A 192 10.29 7.90 3.59
CA ILE A 192 9.02 7.91 4.32
C ILE A 192 9.24 8.62 5.65
N ARG A 193 8.49 9.69 5.87
CA ARG A 193 8.59 10.51 7.07
C ARG A 193 7.22 10.73 7.69
N VAL A 194 7.21 10.98 8.99
CA VAL A 194 6.01 11.38 9.71
C VAL A 194 5.54 12.75 9.22
N LEU A 195 4.25 12.92 8.95
CA LEU A 195 3.66 14.23 8.71
C LEU A 195 3.19 14.82 10.05
N THR A 196 3.81 15.93 10.46
CA THR A 196 3.46 16.57 11.73
C THR A 196 2.03 17.14 11.71
N PRO A 197 1.40 17.38 12.88
CA PRO A 197 0.11 18.07 12.94
C PRO A 197 0.14 19.46 12.28
N ALA A 198 1.24 20.20 12.44
CA ALA A 198 1.44 21.48 11.76
C ALA A 198 1.50 21.31 10.24
N GLY A 199 2.12 20.23 9.76
CA GLY A 199 2.14 19.87 8.35
C GLY A 199 0.77 19.53 7.77
N GLN A 200 -0.05 18.77 8.51
CA GLN A 200 -1.44 18.49 8.12
C GLN A 200 -2.24 19.79 7.99
N ALA A 201 -2.15 20.67 8.99
CA ALA A 201 -2.80 21.97 8.97
C ALA A 201 -2.31 22.85 7.80
N TRP A 202 -1.01 22.82 7.50
CA TRP A 202 -0.45 23.54 6.37
C TRP A 202 -1.02 23.03 5.03
N VAL A 203 -1.05 21.71 4.81
CA VAL A 203 -1.63 21.13 3.59
C VAL A 203 -3.12 21.48 3.46
N ASP A 204 -3.87 21.42 4.56
CA ASP A 204 -5.29 21.77 4.55
C ASP A 204 -5.52 23.22 4.12
N GLN A 205 -4.66 24.15 4.54
CA GLN A 205 -4.69 25.54 4.07
C GLN A 205 -4.37 25.65 2.57
N GLN A 206 -3.38 24.91 2.07
CA GLN A 206 -3.06 24.89 0.63
C GLN A 206 -4.24 24.41 -0.20
N VAL A 207 -4.89 23.33 0.22
CA VAL A 207 -6.07 22.77 -0.46
C VAL A 207 -7.23 23.76 -0.45
N ALA A 208 -7.49 24.42 0.69
CA ALA A 208 -8.54 25.43 0.78
C ALA A 208 -8.29 26.62 -0.18
N GLN A 209 -7.05 27.10 -0.27
CA GLN A 209 -6.67 28.17 -1.19
C GLN A 209 -6.79 27.76 -2.67
N GLN A 210 -6.53 26.50 -3.00
CA GLN A 210 -6.71 25.98 -4.36
C GLN A 210 -8.19 25.91 -4.75
N ASN A 211 -9.06 25.52 -3.83
CA ASN A 211 -10.49 25.44 -4.06
C ASN A 211 -11.16 26.81 -4.20
N GLN A 212 -10.63 27.85 -3.53
CA GLN A 212 -11.11 29.23 -3.69
C GLN A 212 -10.71 29.88 -5.03
N LYS A 213 -9.73 29.30 -5.73
CA LYS A 213 -9.23 29.78 -7.03
C LYS A 213 -9.87 29.06 -8.23
N ARG A 214 -10.76 28.10 -7.98
CA ARG A 214 -11.52 27.35 -9.00
C ARG A 214 -12.96 27.83 -9.01
#